data_AF-A0A4V3MZ90-F1
#
_entry.id   AF-A0A4V3MZ90-F1
#
_cell.length_a   1.000
_cell.length_b   1.000
_cell.length_c   1.000
_cell.angle_alpha   90.00
_cell.angle_beta   90.00
_cell.angle_gamma   90.00
#
_symmetry.space_group_name_H-M   'P 1'
#
loop_
_entity.id
_entity.type
_entity.pdbx_description
1 polymer ?
#
loop_
_entity_poly.entity_id
_entity_poly.type
_entity_poly.pdbx_seq_one_letter_code
_entity_poly.pdbx_strand_id
1 'polypeptide(L)'
;MNSVFSFARLGALLIKEFIQMRRDRITFAMMLGVPLLQLVLFGFAINNDPKSLPTALVAISNDQYTRAMASALQMTGYYHFDFVAQSAAEAEELMAKGAVSFVVTIPADFARRVERGDNPQILIEADATDPSAASGAVSTLSKVASQALLRAQGMQAAAAESARGQLQVVVHQRYNPEGISQYNIVPGLLGVILQMTMVMMTAMALTRETERGTMENLLAMPSSPAEIMLGKVLPFLVVGAVQVAVVLTAAKLLFSIPFVGSLTLLLSAVLVFVLALVLLGYTISTMAGSQMQAMQLTFFFFLPSLLLSGFMFPYRGMPGWAQVLGEIFPLTHFLRVTRAVMLKGADFHAIGAEVGWLVLFVGVFAGTALLRFRRTLD
;
A
#
# COMPACT_ATOMS: atom_id res chain seq x y z
N MET A 1 29.20 -30.19 -31.39
CA MET A 1 27.82 -30.59 -31.72
C MET A 1 26.86 -29.88 -30.77
N ASN A 2 26.07 -28.96 -31.31
CA ASN A 2 25.12 -28.11 -30.59
C ASN A 2 24.00 -28.95 -29.96
N SER A 3 24.01 -29.14 -28.64
CA SER A 3 22.76 -29.44 -27.94
C SER A 3 22.04 -28.11 -27.70
N VAL A 4 20.87 -27.95 -28.32
CA VAL A 4 20.07 -26.72 -28.30
C VAL A 4 19.60 -26.33 -26.88
N PHE A 5 19.55 -27.27 -25.94
CA PHE A 5 19.27 -27.05 -24.52
C PHE A 5 19.58 -28.34 -23.74
N SER A 6 20.08 -28.29 -22.51
CA SER A 6 20.37 -29.43 -21.63
C SER A 6 19.95 -29.15 -20.19
N PHE A 7 19.02 -29.97 -19.70
CA PHE A 7 18.54 -29.92 -18.32
C PHE A 7 19.63 -30.23 -17.28
N ALA A 8 20.63 -31.06 -17.63
CA ALA A 8 21.73 -31.37 -16.73
C ALA A 8 22.65 -30.15 -16.51
N ARG A 9 22.94 -29.38 -17.57
CA ARG A 9 23.72 -28.14 -17.46
C ARG A 9 22.95 -27.05 -16.69
N LEU A 10 21.66 -26.91 -16.96
CA LEU A 10 20.79 -26.02 -16.19
C LEU A 10 20.80 -26.39 -14.70
N GLY A 11 20.62 -27.67 -14.37
CA GLY A 11 20.65 -28.15 -12.98
C GLY A 11 21.96 -27.81 -12.25
N ALA A 12 23.11 -27.98 -12.91
CA ALA A 12 24.41 -27.63 -12.34
C ALA A 12 24.52 -26.11 -12.05
N LEU A 13 24.04 -25.26 -12.97
CA LEU A 13 24.00 -23.80 -12.77
C LEU A 13 23.10 -23.42 -11.60
N LEU A 14 21.93 -24.05 -11.48
CA LEU A 14 20.99 -23.79 -10.38
C LEU A 14 21.59 -24.15 -9.01
N ILE A 15 22.25 -25.31 -8.92
CA ILE A 15 22.90 -25.75 -7.68
C ILE A 15 23.99 -24.75 -7.27
N LYS A 16 24.81 -24.29 -8.23
CA LYS A 16 25.85 -23.27 -7.98
C LYS A 16 25.23 -22.01 -7.36
N GLU A 17 24.22 -21.43 -8.01
CA GLU A 17 23.59 -20.18 -7.58
C GLU A 17 22.93 -20.34 -6.20
N PHE A 18 22.25 -21.46 -5.94
CA PHE A 18 21.64 -21.73 -4.64
C PHE A 18 22.67 -21.84 -3.52
N ILE A 19 23.79 -22.51 -3.76
CA ILE A 19 24.90 -22.61 -2.78
C ILE A 19 25.50 -21.23 -2.49
N GLN A 20 25.69 -20.40 -3.54
CA GLN A 20 26.25 -19.06 -3.39
C GLN A 20 25.33 -18.16 -2.58
N MET A 21 24.02 -18.15 -2.87
CA MET A 21 23.04 -17.38 -2.10
C MET A 21 22.97 -17.82 -0.64
N ARG A 22 22.95 -19.14 -0.39
CA ARG A 22 22.91 -19.68 0.98
C ARG A 22 24.14 -19.34 1.82
N ARG A 23 25.30 -19.17 1.18
CA ARG A 23 26.54 -18.79 1.86
C ARG A 23 26.61 -17.30 2.15
N ASP A 24 25.95 -16.48 1.35
CA ASP A 24 25.86 -15.03 1.57
C ASP A 24 24.82 -14.69 2.64
N ARG A 25 25.22 -14.85 3.91
CA ARG A 25 24.35 -14.64 5.08
C ARG A 25 23.78 -13.22 5.15
N ILE A 26 24.55 -12.22 4.71
CA ILE A 26 24.12 -10.83 4.73
C ILE A 26 23.00 -10.63 3.72
N THR A 27 23.19 -11.12 2.49
CA THR A 27 22.17 -11.07 1.46
C THR A 27 20.90 -11.82 1.87
N PHE A 28 21.03 -13.02 2.45
CA PHE A 28 19.88 -13.78 2.94
C PHE A 28 19.17 -13.08 4.11
N ALA A 29 19.91 -12.50 5.05
CA ALA A 29 19.33 -11.74 6.17
C ALA A 29 18.60 -10.49 5.67
N MET A 30 19.15 -9.76 4.70
CA MET A 30 18.49 -8.59 4.11
C MET A 30 17.23 -8.97 3.32
N MET A 31 17.25 -10.09 2.58
CA MET A 31 16.09 -10.60 1.84
C MET A 31 14.86 -10.84 2.71
N LEU A 32 15.05 -11.21 3.98
CA LEU A 32 13.95 -11.50 4.91
C LEU A 32 13.72 -10.37 5.91
N GLY A 33 14.79 -9.80 6.45
CA GLY A 33 14.75 -8.76 7.46
C GLY A 33 14.20 -7.44 6.95
N VAL A 34 14.64 -6.99 5.76
CA VAL A 34 14.17 -5.71 5.19
C VAL A 34 12.68 -5.74 4.87
N PRO A 35 12.12 -6.79 4.21
CA PRO A 35 10.68 -6.90 4.02
C PRO A 35 9.86 -6.91 5.31
N LEU A 36 10.31 -7.65 6.33
CA LEU A 36 9.61 -7.69 7.62
C LEU A 36 9.65 -6.32 8.31
N LEU A 37 10.81 -5.66 8.30
CA LEU A 37 10.94 -4.31 8.82
C LEU A 37 10.02 -3.33 8.07
N GLN A 38 10.01 -3.36 6.73
CA GLN A 38 9.12 -2.53 5.92
C GLN A 38 7.64 -2.81 6.23
N LEU A 39 7.27 -4.08 6.41
CA LEU A 39 5.91 -4.45 6.72
C LEU A 39 5.48 -3.93 8.10
N VAL A 40 6.34 -4.05 9.12
CA VAL A 40 6.06 -3.52 10.46
C VAL A 40 6.03 -1.99 10.43
N LEU A 41 7.04 -1.35 9.84
CA LEU A 41 7.11 0.10 9.75
C LEU A 41 5.89 0.67 9.01
N PHE A 42 5.66 0.27 7.77
CA PHE A 42 4.57 0.85 6.98
C PHE A 42 3.18 0.33 7.38
N GLY A 43 3.07 -0.92 7.82
CA GLY A 43 1.81 -1.51 8.26
C GLY A 43 1.28 -0.93 9.57
N PHE A 44 2.15 -0.47 10.48
CA PHE A 44 1.73 0.20 11.70
C PHE A 44 1.82 1.73 11.64
N ALA A 45 2.78 2.30 10.90
CA ALA A 45 2.98 3.75 10.88
C ALA A 45 2.04 4.49 9.92
N ILE A 46 1.64 3.89 8.79
CA ILE A 46 0.72 4.56 7.85
C ILE A 46 -0.72 4.33 8.32
N ASN A 47 -1.38 5.41 8.74
CA ASN A 47 -2.80 5.41 9.06
C ASN A 47 -3.52 6.58 8.35
N ASN A 48 -4.40 6.26 7.41
CA ASN A 48 -5.18 7.23 6.64
C ASN A 48 -6.53 7.57 7.30
N ASP A 49 -6.85 6.95 8.43
CA ASP A 49 -8.03 7.26 9.25
C ASP A 49 -7.60 7.33 10.74
N PRO A 50 -6.75 8.30 11.11
CA PRO A 50 -6.25 8.42 12.48
C PRO A 50 -7.39 8.67 13.46
N LYS A 51 -7.28 8.03 14.62
CA LYS A 51 -8.20 8.13 15.76
C LYS A 51 -7.53 8.87 16.90
N SER A 52 -8.34 9.35 17.84
CA SER A 52 -7.91 10.03 19.06
C SER A 52 -7.07 11.27 18.78
N LEU A 53 -7.56 12.12 17.88
CA LEU A 53 -6.89 13.37 17.53
C LEU A 53 -7.17 14.45 18.60
N PRO A 54 -6.14 15.21 19.02
CA PRO A 54 -6.29 16.26 20.02
C PRO A 54 -7.33 17.30 19.61
N THR A 55 -8.25 17.59 20.52
CA THR A 55 -9.43 18.43 20.27
C THR A 55 -9.62 19.40 21.43
N ALA A 56 -9.91 20.66 21.11
CA ALA A 56 -10.34 21.65 22.09
C ALA A 56 -11.88 21.74 22.11
N LEU A 57 -12.45 21.81 23.32
CA LEU A 57 -13.87 22.10 23.53
C LEU A 57 -14.03 23.55 24.02
N VAL A 58 -14.79 24.36 23.28
CA VAL A 58 -15.25 25.69 23.72
C VAL A 58 -16.71 25.56 24.09
N ALA A 59 -16.98 25.40 25.39
CA ALA A 59 -18.33 25.29 25.92
C ALA A 59 -18.51 26.23 27.11
N ILE A 60 -19.34 27.25 26.93
CA ILE A 60 -19.62 28.26 27.96
C ILE A 60 -20.68 27.72 28.95
N SER A 61 -21.60 26.87 28.49
CA SER A 61 -22.63 26.23 29.32
C SER A 61 -22.32 24.74 29.56
N ASN A 62 -22.48 24.28 30.81
CA ASN A 62 -22.37 22.87 31.18
C ASN A 62 -23.76 22.22 31.33
N ASP A 63 -24.53 22.24 30.25
CA ASP A 63 -25.87 21.65 30.20
C ASP A 63 -25.86 20.19 29.67
N GLN A 64 -27.04 19.55 29.71
CA GLN A 64 -27.18 18.16 29.27
C GLN A 64 -26.91 17.98 27.78
N TYR A 65 -27.21 18.98 26.95
CA TYR A 65 -27.03 18.91 25.51
C TYR A 65 -25.55 19.05 25.14
N THR A 66 -24.82 19.96 25.81
CA THR A 66 -23.37 20.08 25.69
C THR A 66 -22.67 18.77 26.02
N ARG A 67 -23.00 18.15 27.16
CA ARG A 67 -22.41 16.85 27.55
C ARG A 67 -22.76 15.74 26.57
N ALA A 68 -24.01 15.69 26.11
CA ALA A 68 -24.43 14.70 25.12
C ALA A 68 -23.68 14.85 23.79
N MET A 69 -23.43 16.08 23.32
CA MET A 69 -22.63 16.34 22.11
C MET A 69 -21.18 15.92 22.29
N ALA A 70 -20.53 16.39 23.35
CA ALA A 70 -19.13 16.06 23.62
C ALA A 70 -18.93 14.55 23.75
N SER A 71 -19.76 13.86 24.54
CA SER A 71 -19.69 12.41 24.67
C SER A 71 -19.96 11.68 23.35
N ALA A 72 -20.90 12.15 22.53
CA ALA A 72 -21.16 11.54 21.23
C ALA A 72 -19.98 11.68 20.26
N LEU A 73 -19.32 12.85 20.25
CA LEU A 73 -18.12 13.08 19.45
C LEU A 73 -16.95 12.22 19.95
N GLN A 74 -16.71 12.12 21.25
CA GLN A 74 -15.71 11.20 21.82
C GLN A 74 -15.97 9.73 21.44
N MET A 75 -17.24 9.30 21.47
CA MET A 75 -17.59 7.92 21.11
C MET A 75 -17.34 7.57 19.64
N THR A 76 -17.16 8.55 18.76
CA THR A 76 -16.73 8.28 17.38
C THR A 76 -15.29 7.75 17.31
N GLY A 77 -14.51 7.96 18.37
CA GLY A 77 -13.09 7.66 18.44
C GLY A 77 -12.19 8.66 17.72
N TYR A 78 -12.74 9.64 16.98
CA TYR A 78 -11.93 10.65 16.30
C TYR A 78 -11.43 11.75 17.23
N TYR A 79 -12.26 12.20 18.17
CA TYR A 79 -12.00 13.36 19.00
C TYR A 79 -11.49 12.96 20.38
N HIS A 80 -10.34 13.50 20.79
CA HIS A 80 -9.84 13.42 22.15
C HIS A 80 -9.82 14.83 22.76
N PHE A 81 -10.75 15.12 23.69
CA PHE A 81 -10.85 16.44 24.32
C PHE A 81 -9.75 16.63 25.38
N ASP A 82 -8.56 17.03 24.93
CA ASP A 82 -7.39 17.34 25.79
C ASP A 82 -7.49 18.73 26.42
N PHE A 83 -8.23 19.65 25.77
CA PHE A 83 -8.30 21.05 26.16
C PHE A 83 -9.75 21.51 26.29
N VAL A 84 -10.02 22.29 27.34
CA VAL A 84 -11.27 23.04 27.50
C VAL A 84 -10.89 24.52 27.45
N ALA A 85 -11.11 25.14 26.29
CA ALA A 85 -10.77 26.54 26.07
C ALA A 85 -11.89 27.45 26.60
N GLN A 86 -11.51 28.55 27.25
CA GLN A 86 -12.44 29.49 27.86
C GLN A 86 -13.02 30.49 26.84
N SER A 87 -12.38 30.61 25.68
CA SER A 87 -12.82 31.49 24.60
C SER A 87 -12.49 30.91 23.23
N ALA A 88 -13.18 31.40 22.20
CA ALA A 88 -12.87 31.06 20.80
C ALA A 88 -11.45 31.48 20.40
N ALA A 89 -10.96 32.63 20.90
CA ALA A 89 -9.63 33.12 20.61
C ALA A 89 -8.53 32.19 21.18
N GLU A 90 -8.71 31.66 22.39
CA GLU A 90 -7.80 30.69 22.97
C GLU A 90 -7.78 29.38 22.17
N ALA A 91 -8.94 28.90 21.73
CA ALA A 91 -9.04 27.70 20.91
C ALA A 91 -8.39 27.88 19.52
N GLU A 92 -8.56 29.05 18.91
CA GLU A 92 -7.89 29.42 17.67
C GLU A 92 -6.37 29.47 17.84
N GLU A 93 -5.87 30.00 18.96
CA GLU A 93 -4.44 29.99 19.28
C GLU A 93 -3.89 28.56 19.46
N LEU A 94 -4.65 27.67 20.11
CA LEU A 94 -4.28 26.25 20.24
C LEU A 94 -4.20 25.56 18.88
N MET A 95 -5.15 25.83 17.98
CA MET A 95 -5.14 25.29 16.62
C MET A 95 -3.98 25.87 15.80
N ALA A 96 -3.75 27.18 15.87
CA ALA A 96 -2.65 27.84 15.16
C ALA A 96 -1.26 27.35 15.60
N LYS A 97 -1.12 26.94 16.86
CA LYS A 97 0.11 26.32 17.39
C LYS A 97 0.25 24.84 17.05
N GLY A 98 -0.77 24.22 16.44
CA GLY A 98 -0.82 22.78 16.17
C GLY A 98 -1.01 21.92 17.42
N ALA A 99 -1.46 22.50 18.54
CA ALA A 99 -1.73 21.75 19.77
C ALA A 99 -3.02 20.92 19.67
N VAL A 100 -3.97 21.35 18.81
CA VAL A 100 -5.21 20.63 18.53
C VAL A 100 -5.46 20.54 17.03
N SER A 101 -6.03 19.43 16.58
CA SER A 101 -6.48 19.24 15.20
C SER A 101 -7.94 19.66 15.00
N PHE A 102 -8.72 19.75 16.07
CA PHE A 102 -10.12 20.15 16.02
C PHE A 102 -10.48 21.12 17.15
N VAL A 103 -11.39 22.04 16.86
CA VAL A 103 -12.06 22.89 17.85
C VAL A 103 -13.57 22.67 17.72
N VAL A 104 -14.21 22.32 18.83
CA VAL A 104 -15.67 22.14 18.90
C VAL A 104 -16.24 23.25 19.75
N THR A 105 -17.01 24.14 19.13
CA THR A 105 -17.61 25.30 19.78
C THR A 105 -19.12 25.11 19.94
N ILE A 106 -19.57 25.08 21.19
CA ILE A 106 -20.98 24.96 21.58
C ILE A 106 -21.43 26.31 22.18
N PRO A 107 -22.32 27.07 21.49
CA PRO A 107 -22.77 28.37 21.95
C PRO A 107 -23.48 28.33 23.31
N ALA A 108 -23.35 29.39 24.11
CA ALA A 108 -23.97 29.48 25.44
C ALA A 108 -25.52 29.45 25.43
N ASP A 109 -26.14 29.79 24.29
CA ASP A 109 -27.58 29.76 24.08
C ASP A 109 -28.06 28.47 23.39
N PHE A 110 -27.17 27.49 23.16
CA PHE A 110 -27.48 26.23 22.48
C PHE A 110 -28.67 25.50 23.11
N ALA A 111 -28.64 25.25 24.42
CA ALA A 111 -29.74 24.59 25.13
C ALA A 111 -31.09 25.33 24.96
N ARG A 112 -31.07 26.67 25.06
CA ARG A 112 -32.28 27.49 24.87
C ARG A 112 -32.82 27.38 23.45
N ARG A 113 -31.95 27.36 22.44
CA ARG A 113 -32.35 27.18 21.03
C ARG A 113 -32.91 25.77 20.78
N VAL A 114 -32.32 24.76 21.40
CA VAL A 114 -32.80 23.37 21.33
C VAL A 114 -34.22 23.26 21.90
N GLU A 115 -34.47 23.86 23.06
CA GLU A 115 -35.78 23.82 23.73
C GLU A 115 -36.87 24.63 23.01
N ARG A 116 -36.49 25.75 22.38
CA ARG A 116 -37.41 26.60 21.61
C ARG A 116 -37.66 26.11 20.18
N GLY A 117 -36.83 25.20 19.67
CA GLY A 117 -36.83 24.81 18.26
C GLY A 117 -36.20 25.87 17.34
N ASP A 118 -35.41 26.79 17.89
CA ASP A 118 -34.81 27.92 17.18
C ASP A 118 -33.48 27.52 16.49
N ASN A 119 -33.52 26.54 15.59
CA ASN A 119 -32.39 26.09 14.74
C ASN A 119 -31.03 26.05 15.49
N PRO A 120 -30.85 25.12 16.45
CA PRO A 120 -29.61 25.03 17.23
C PRO A 120 -28.41 24.66 16.34
N GLN A 121 -27.27 25.35 16.54
CA GLN A 121 -26.05 25.18 15.76
C GLN A 121 -24.84 24.96 16.68
N ILE A 122 -23.93 24.10 16.24
CA ILE A 122 -22.58 23.95 16.79
C ILE A 122 -21.57 24.21 15.67
N LEU A 123 -20.41 24.74 16.03
CA LEU A 123 -19.31 24.96 15.08
C LEU A 123 -18.22 23.93 15.36
N ILE A 124 -17.69 23.32 14.30
CA ILE A 124 -16.55 22.41 14.38
C ILE A 124 -15.54 22.87 13.34
N GLU A 125 -14.39 23.27 13.83
CA GLU A 125 -13.25 23.71 13.03
C GLU A 125 -12.22 22.58 13.03
N ALA A 126 -11.65 22.30 11.87
CA ALA A 126 -10.70 21.22 11.65
C ALA A 126 -9.46 21.78 10.95
N ASP A 127 -8.28 21.43 11.45
CA ASP A 127 -7.04 21.63 10.70
C ASP A 127 -7.02 20.67 9.51
N ALA A 128 -7.33 21.22 8.35
CA ALA A 128 -7.41 20.49 7.09
C ALA A 128 -6.08 20.51 6.28
N THR A 129 -4.96 20.90 6.91
CA THR A 129 -3.63 20.79 6.27
C THR A 129 -3.23 19.33 5.98
N ASP A 130 -3.76 18.38 6.76
CA ASP A 130 -3.80 16.96 6.45
C ASP A 130 -5.26 16.49 6.19
N PRO A 131 -5.69 16.43 4.92
CA PRO A 131 -7.04 15.97 4.58
C PRO A 131 -7.32 14.53 5.00
N SER A 132 -6.30 13.67 5.07
CA SER A 132 -6.49 12.27 5.47
C SER A 132 -6.83 12.17 6.96
N ALA A 133 -6.21 13.01 7.79
CA ALA A 133 -6.51 13.08 9.22
C ALA A 133 -7.89 13.69 9.52
N ALA A 134 -8.28 14.74 8.80
CA ALA A 134 -9.52 15.47 9.08
C ALA A 134 -10.78 14.84 8.47
N SER A 135 -10.69 14.26 7.28
CA SER A 135 -11.86 13.90 6.47
C SER A 135 -12.77 12.84 7.12
N GLY A 136 -12.19 11.82 7.74
CA GLY A 136 -12.93 10.77 8.46
C GLY A 136 -13.80 11.37 9.57
N ALA A 137 -13.18 12.17 10.44
CA ALA A 137 -13.84 12.85 11.55
C ALA A 137 -15.00 13.73 11.06
N VAL A 138 -14.72 14.62 10.10
CA VAL A 138 -15.70 15.56 9.54
C VAL A 138 -16.90 14.84 8.90
N SER A 139 -16.67 13.72 8.21
CA SER A 139 -17.73 12.96 7.53
C SER A 139 -18.79 12.38 8.48
N THR A 140 -18.45 12.17 9.76
CA THR A 140 -19.36 11.57 10.74
C THR A 140 -20.17 12.59 11.55
N LEU A 141 -19.75 13.86 11.54
CA LEU A 141 -20.24 14.92 12.43
C LEU A 141 -21.76 15.10 12.39
N SER A 142 -22.32 15.36 11.20
CA SER A 142 -23.75 15.69 11.07
C SER A 142 -24.64 14.56 11.58
N LYS A 143 -24.26 13.30 11.31
CA LYS A 143 -25.03 12.12 11.73
C LYS A 143 -24.91 11.91 13.24
N VAL A 144 -23.71 12.03 13.80
CA VAL A 144 -23.47 11.79 15.23
C VAL A 144 -24.11 12.90 16.07
N ALA A 145 -23.94 14.17 15.67
CA ALA A 145 -24.51 15.32 16.38
C ALA A 145 -26.05 15.28 16.35
N SER A 146 -26.66 15.03 15.18
CA SER A 146 -28.13 14.91 15.09
C SER A 146 -28.69 13.76 15.94
N GLN A 147 -28.08 12.57 15.88
CA GLN A 147 -28.49 11.43 16.70
C GLN A 147 -28.30 11.66 18.20
N ALA A 148 -27.24 12.37 18.58
CA ALA A 148 -27.00 12.72 19.98
C ALA A 148 -28.02 13.75 20.48
N LEU A 149 -28.47 14.67 19.63
CA LEU A 149 -29.43 15.71 20.00
C LEU A 149 -30.82 15.08 20.21
N LEU A 150 -31.25 14.24 19.27
CA LEU A 150 -32.49 13.48 19.36
C LEU A 150 -32.52 12.58 20.61
N ARG A 151 -31.38 11.99 20.98
CA ARG A 151 -31.22 11.24 22.22
C ARG A 151 -31.40 12.12 23.46
N ALA A 152 -30.72 13.25 23.51
CA ALA A 152 -30.80 14.17 24.65
C ALA A 152 -32.21 14.74 24.86
N GLN A 153 -32.99 14.90 23.79
CA GLN A 153 -34.39 15.33 23.87
C GLN A 153 -35.38 14.18 24.19
N GLY A 154 -34.93 12.93 24.23
CA GLY A 154 -35.82 11.76 24.37
C GLY A 154 -36.72 11.50 23.16
N MET A 155 -36.43 12.14 22.01
CA MET A 155 -37.27 12.11 20.80
C MET A 155 -36.88 11.00 19.82
N GLN A 156 -36.11 10.00 20.23
CA GLN A 156 -35.64 8.95 19.31
C GLN A 156 -36.78 8.21 18.60
N ALA A 157 -37.87 7.89 19.32
CA ALA A 157 -39.01 7.18 18.75
C ALA A 157 -39.77 8.04 17.72
N ALA A 158 -40.07 9.29 18.07
CA ALA A 158 -40.72 10.23 17.16
C ALA A 158 -39.86 10.55 15.93
N ALA A 159 -38.54 10.68 16.10
CA ALA A 159 -37.61 10.89 14.99
C ALA A 159 -37.48 9.66 14.09
N ALA A 160 -37.50 8.44 14.65
CA ALA A 160 -37.52 7.21 13.87
C ALA A 160 -38.79 7.10 13.02
N GLU A 161 -39.93 7.58 13.53
CA GLU A 161 -41.20 7.61 12.82
C GLU A 161 -41.20 8.66 11.71
N SER A 162 -40.69 9.87 11.99
CA SER A 162 -40.54 10.95 11.01
C SER A 162 -39.54 10.61 9.89
N ALA A 163 -38.48 9.86 10.21
CA ALA A 163 -37.50 9.38 9.24
C ALA A 163 -38.08 8.36 8.24
N ARG A 164 -39.19 7.68 8.56
CA ARG A 164 -39.85 6.74 7.62
C ARG A 164 -40.41 7.43 6.39
N GLY A 165 -40.70 8.73 6.47
CA GLY A 165 -41.18 9.55 5.35
C GLY A 165 -40.08 10.28 4.57
N GLN A 166 -38.82 10.15 4.98
CA GLN A 166 -37.69 10.87 4.38
C GLN A 166 -36.81 9.93 3.52
N LEU A 167 -36.04 10.53 2.59
CA LEU A 167 -35.06 9.80 1.80
C LEU A 167 -34.01 9.16 2.74
N GLN A 168 -34.02 7.82 2.84
CA GLN A 168 -33.03 7.08 3.59
C GLN A 168 -31.85 6.70 2.70
N VAL A 169 -30.70 7.37 2.88
CA VAL A 169 -29.45 7.00 2.21
C VAL A 169 -28.74 5.92 3.03
N VAL A 170 -28.71 4.68 2.50
CA VAL A 170 -27.99 3.56 3.11
C VAL A 170 -26.59 3.47 2.49
N VAL A 171 -25.57 3.86 3.25
CA VAL A 171 -24.17 3.77 2.83
C VAL A 171 -23.63 2.39 3.16
N HIS A 172 -23.11 1.69 2.15
CA HIS A 172 -22.50 0.37 2.31
C HIS A 172 -21.04 0.40 1.89
N GLN A 173 -20.13 0.48 2.87
CA GLN A 173 -18.68 0.46 2.64
C GLN A 173 -18.24 -0.96 2.28
N ARG A 174 -18.15 -1.25 0.98
CA ARG A 174 -17.74 -2.58 0.51
C ARG A 174 -16.25 -2.82 0.75
N TYR A 175 -15.90 -4.06 1.11
CA TYR A 175 -14.54 -4.61 1.24
C TYR A 175 -13.69 -4.07 2.42
N ASN A 176 -14.06 -2.94 3.02
CA ASN A 176 -13.42 -2.43 4.23
C ASN A 176 -14.42 -1.60 5.08
N PRO A 177 -15.41 -2.24 5.73
CA PRO A 177 -16.44 -1.54 6.49
C PRO A 177 -15.92 -0.85 7.76
N GLU A 178 -14.75 -1.27 8.24
CA GLU A 178 -14.12 -0.74 9.46
C GLU A 178 -13.09 0.37 9.15
N GLY A 179 -12.86 0.70 7.87
CA GLY A 179 -11.91 1.75 7.49
C GLY A 179 -10.45 1.43 7.81
N ILE A 180 -10.09 0.15 7.98
CA ILE A 180 -8.76 -0.27 8.40
C ILE A 180 -7.73 0.04 7.29
N SER A 181 -6.80 0.97 7.57
CA SER A 181 -5.77 1.40 6.62
C SER A 181 -4.90 0.25 6.10
N GLN A 182 -4.58 -0.71 6.98
CA GLN A 182 -3.74 -1.86 6.69
C GLN A 182 -4.31 -2.75 5.59
N TYR A 183 -5.64 -2.78 5.41
CA TYR A 183 -6.30 -3.56 4.36
C TYR A 183 -5.88 -3.10 2.97
N ASN A 184 -5.55 -1.82 2.80
CA ASN A 184 -5.03 -1.29 1.53
C ASN A 184 -3.50 -1.33 1.45
N ILE A 185 -2.81 -1.05 2.55
CA ILE A 185 -1.35 -0.89 2.60
C ILE A 185 -0.64 -2.24 2.48
N VAL A 186 -1.02 -3.24 3.28
CA VAL A 186 -0.30 -4.52 3.35
C VAL A 186 -0.31 -5.30 2.03
N PRO A 187 -1.46 -5.47 1.34
CA PRO A 187 -1.46 -6.07 0.01
C PRO A 187 -0.61 -5.28 -1.00
N GLY A 188 -0.55 -3.96 -0.85
CA GLY A 188 0.28 -3.13 -1.72
C GLY A 188 1.78 -3.27 -1.44
N LEU A 189 2.15 -3.38 -0.17
CA LEU A 189 3.53 -3.61 0.26
C LEU A 189 4.10 -4.91 -0.29
N LEU A 190 3.29 -5.95 -0.46
CA LEU A 190 3.75 -7.19 -1.13
C LEU A 190 4.40 -6.88 -2.49
N GLY A 191 3.74 -6.07 -3.31
CA GLY A 191 4.25 -5.68 -4.63
C GLY A 191 5.51 -4.81 -4.54
N VAL A 192 5.50 -3.83 -3.64
CA VAL A 192 6.62 -2.90 -3.42
C VAL A 192 7.87 -3.65 -2.95
N ILE A 193 7.71 -4.53 -1.97
CA ILE A 193 8.76 -5.38 -1.40
C ILE A 193 9.36 -6.27 -2.49
N LEU A 194 8.52 -6.98 -3.24
CA LEU A 194 8.97 -7.86 -4.32
C LEU A 194 9.70 -7.07 -5.39
N GLN A 195 9.17 -5.92 -5.82
CA GLN A 195 9.83 -5.08 -6.82
C GLN A 195 11.20 -4.61 -6.36
N MET A 196 11.27 -4.02 -5.17
CA MET A 196 12.53 -3.49 -4.64
C MET A 196 13.57 -4.61 -4.53
N THR A 197 13.18 -5.74 -3.95
CA THR A 197 14.12 -6.84 -3.70
C THR A 197 14.49 -7.59 -4.98
N MET A 198 13.53 -8.05 -5.78
CA MET A 198 13.82 -8.84 -6.99
C MET A 198 14.64 -8.08 -8.02
N VAL A 199 14.25 -6.83 -8.31
CA VAL A 199 14.94 -6.02 -9.32
C VAL A 199 16.35 -5.72 -8.86
N MET A 200 16.51 -5.23 -7.62
CA MET A 200 17.82 -4.83 -7.09
C MET A 200 18.76 -6.03 -6.97
N MET A 201 18.26 -7.14 -6.42
CA MET A 201 19.07 -8.34 -6.22
C MET A 201 19.50 -8.97 -7.53
N THR A 202 18.60 -9.09 -8.49
CA THR A 202 18.94 -9.65 -9.80
C THR A 202 19.92 -8.74 -10.52
N ALA A 203 19.68 -7.42 -10.48
CA ALA A 203 20.54 -6.45 -11.13
C ALA A 203 21.97 -6.47 -10.55
N MET A 204 22.10 -6.50 -9.22
CA MET A 204 23.38 -6.57 -8.52
C MET A 204 24.09 -7.91 -8.74
N ALA A 205 23.36 -9.03 -8.65
CA ALA A 205 23.95 -10.36 -8.81
C ALA A 205 24.57 -10.55 -10.20
N LEU A 206 23.95 -10.00 -11.25
CA LEU A 206 24.50 -10.10 -12.59
C LEU A 206 25.63 -9.10 -12.85
N THR A 207 25.48 -7.84 -12.41
CA THR A 207 26.57 -6.85 -12.55
C THR A 207 27.82 -7.22 -11.76
N ARG A 208 27.68 -7.90 -10.62
CA ARG A 208 28.80 -8.45 -9.84
C ARG A 208 29.65 -9.43 -10.64
N GLU A 209 29.07 -10.19 -11.58
CA GLU A 209 29.83 -11.11 -12.45
C GLU A 209 30.64 -10.34 -13.50
N THR A 210 30.05 -9.28 -14.06
CA THR A 210 30.75 -8.39 -15.00
C THR A 210 31.90 -7.65 -14.32
N GLU A 211 31.65 -7.06 -13.14
CA GLU A 211 32.68 -6.33 -12.37
C GLU A 211 33.85 -7.21 -11.93
N ARG A 212 33.59 -8.49 -11.64
CA ARG A 212 34.62 -9.45 -11.19
C ARG A 212 35.38 -10.10 -12.34
N GLY A 213 35.05 -9.78 -13.59
CA GLY A 213 35.63 -10.41 -14.77
C GLY A 213 35.25 -11.88 -14.94
N THR A 214 34.30 -12.40 -14.17
CA THR A 214 33.86 -13.79 -14.24
C THR A 214 32.85 -14.04 -15.36
N MET A 215 32.42 -12.98 -16.05
CA MET A 215 31.58 -13.08 -17.25
C MET A 215 32.27 -13.86 -18.39
N GLU A 216 33.60 -13.78 -18.50
CA GLU A 216 34.37 -14.54 -19.51
C GLU A 216 34.26 -16.05 -19.27
N ASN A 217 34.33 -16.46 -18.01
CA ASN A 217 34.15 -17.86 -17.60
C ASN A 217 32.73 -18.36 -17.87
N LEU A 218 31.72 -17.49 -17.82
CA LEU A 218 30.34 -17.83 -18.17
C LEU A 218 30.13 -17.96 -19.67
N LEU A 219 30.75 -17.08 -20.47
CA LEU A 219 30.69 -17.10 -21.94
C LEU A 219 31.49 -18.25 -22.55
N ALA A 220 32.54 -18.71 -21.88
CA ALA A 220 33.34 -19.86 -22.29
C ALA A 220 32.65 -21.23 -22.02
N MET A 221 31.57 -21.26 -21.24
CA MET A 221 30.81 -22.50 -21.03
C MET A 221 30.05 -22.88 -22.31
N PRO A 222 29.94 -24.17 -22.66
CA PRO A 222 29.15 -24.65 -23.80
C PRO A 222 27.64 -24.61 -23.48
N SER A 223 27.15 -23.48 -22.98
CA SER A 223 25.78 -23.23 -22.58
C SER A 223 25.18 -22.13 -23.45
N SER A 224 23.92 -22.27 -23.82
CA SER A 224 23.19 -21.24 -24.56
C SER A 224 22.90 -20.01 -23.68
N PRO A 225 22.74 -18.80 -24.27
CA PRO A 225 22.31 -17.61 -23.54
C PRO A 225 21.04 -17.84 -22.70
N ALA A 226 20.06 -18.57 -23.23
CA ALA A 226 18.82 -18.90 -22.53
C ALA A 226 19.05 -19.81 -21.31
N GLU A 227 19.95 -20.80 -21.40
CA GLU A 227 20.32 -21.65 -20.25
C GLU A 227 21.01 -20.84 -19.15
N ILE A 228 21.91 -19.93 -19.52
CA ILE A 228 22.61 -19.06 -18.56
C ILE A 228 21.62 -18.13 -17.88
N MET A 229 20.72 -17.51 -18.65
CA MET A 229 19.66 -16.65 -18.13
C MET A 229 18.74 -17.41 -17.18
N LEU A 230 18.18 -18.56 -17.61
CA LEU A 230 17.29 -19.37 -16.77
C LEU A 230 17.98 -19.88 -15.51
N GLY A 231 19.26 -20.28 -15.61
CA GLY A 231 20.07 -20.71 -14.47
C GLY A 231 20.24 -19.62 -13.41
N LYS A 232 20.21 -18.34 -13.80
CA LYS A 232 20.26 -17.20 -12.88
C LYS A 232 18.89 -16.70 -12.44
N VAL A 233 17.86 -16.81 -13.28
CA VAL A 233 16.48 -16.35 -12.98
C VAL A 233 15.78 -17.26 -11.97
N LEU A 234 15.86 -18.58 -12.17
CA LEU A 234 15.13 -19.57 -11.37
C LEU A 234 15.45 -19.53 -9.86
N PRO A 235 16.70 -19.35 -9.41
CA PRO A 235 17.00 -19.21 -7.98
C PRO A 235 16.30 -18.00 -7.34
N PHE A 236 16.15 -16.88 -8.06
CA PHE A 236 15.39 -15.71 -7.57
C PHE A 236 13.88 -15.95 -7.52
N LEU A 237 13.33 -16.85 -8.35
CA LEU A 237 11.92 -17.25 -8.20
C LEU A 237 11.68 -17.96 -6.86
N VAL A 238 12.64 -18.79 -6.40
CA VAL A 238 12.55 -19.43 -5.07
C VAL A 238 12.60 -18.39 -3.97
N VAL A 239 13.49 -17.40 -4.08
CA VAL A 239 13.53 -16.25 -3.16
C VAL A 239 12.19 -15.52 -3.12
N GLY A 240 11.57 -15.31 -4.29
CA GLY A 240 10.27 -14.65 -4.37
C GLY A 240 9.16 -15.47 -3.73
N ALA A 241 9.15 -16.79 -3.93
CA ALA A 241 8.22 -17.67 -3.25
C ALA A 241 8.37 -17.60 -1.71
N VAL A 242 9.60 -17.58 -1.21
CA VAL A 242 9.87 -17.41 0.23
C VAL A 242 9.38 -16.05 0.73
N GLN A 243 9.68 -14.96 0.02
CA GLN A 243 9.22 -13.63 0.42
C GLN A 243 7.69 -13.51 0.41
N VAL A 244 7.03 -14.07 -0.59
CA VAL A 244 5.56 -14.11 -0.67
C VAL A 244 5.00 -14.88 0.50
N ALA A 245 5.56 -16.05 0.83
CA ALA A 245 5.14 -16.83 1.99
C ALA A 245 5.29 -16.02 3.29
N VAL A 246 6.42 -15.33 3.46
CA VAL A 246 6.70 -14.51 4.65
C VAL A 246 5.72 -13.34 4.74
N VAL A 247 5.53 -12.57 3.67
CA VAL A 247 4.64 -11.41 3.65
C VAL A 247 3.18 -11.82 3.84
N LEU A 248 2.71 -12.89 3.19
CA LEU A 248 1.34 -13.39 3.38
C LEU A 248 1.12 -13.95 4.79
N THR A 249 2.10 -14.63 5.36
CA THR A 249 2.04 -15.12 6.74
C THR A 249 1.95 -13.94 7.70
N ALA A 250 2.80 -12.93 7.53
CA ALA A 250 2.79 -11.73 8.36
C ALA A 250 1.52 -10.90 8.16
N ALA A 251 0.99 -10.78 6.94
CA ALA A 251 -0.30 -10.15 6.66
C ALA A 251 -1.44 -10.81 7.45
N LYS A 252 -1.44 -12.14 7.52
CA LYS A 252 -2.44 -12.89 8.29
C LYS A 252 -2.23 -12.78 9.81
N LEU A 253 -1.00 -12.98 10.28
CA LEU A 253 -0.70 -13.10 11.72
C LEU A 253 -0.55 -11.75 12.44
N LEU A 254 0.05 -10.75 11.81
CA LEU A 254 0.32 -9.44 12.42
C LEU A 254 -0.80 -8.44 12.18
N PHE A 255 -1.45 -8.50 11.00
CA PHE A 255 -2.38 -7.46 10.56
C PHE A 255 -3.81 -7.97 10.34
N SER A 256 -4.06 -9.27 10.53
CA SER A 256 -5.38 -9.90 10.35
C SER A 256 -6.03 -9.53 9.01
N ILE A 257 -5.23 -9.44 7.93
CA ILE A 257 -5.74 -9.04 6.62
C ILE A 257 -6.70 -10.12 6.09
N PRO A 258 -7.92 -9.76 5.65
CA PRO A 258 -8.85 -10.70 5.08
C PRO A 258 -8.29 -11.23 3.75
N PHE A 259 -8.44 -12.54 3.54
CA PHE A 259 -8.10 -13.20 2.29
C PHE A 259 -9.35 -13.90 1.73
N VAL A 260 -10.04 -13.22 0.82
CA VAL A 260 -11.34 -13.67 0.30
C VAL A 260 -11.20 -14.53 -0.95
N GLY A 261 -10.22 -14.24 -1.80
CA GLY A 261 -10.07 -14.88 -3.11
C GLY A 261 -9.33 -16.22 -3.10
N SER A 262 -8.96 -16.68 -4.29
CA SER A 262 -8.21 -17.93 -4.49
C SER A 262 -6.71 -17.72 -4.27
N LEU A 263 -6.13 -18.51 -3.36
CA LEU A 263 -4.69 -18.50 -3.11
C LEU A 263 -3.91 -18.90 -4.36
N THR A 264 -4.38 -19.91 -5.10
CA THR A 264 -3.74 -20.35 -6.34
C THR A 264 -3.71 -19.24 -7.37
N LEU A 265 -4.81 -18.50 -7.53
CA LEU A 265 -4.89 -17.37 -8.47
C LEU A 265 -3.88 -16.27 -8.11
N LEU A 266 -3.78 -15.94 -6.81
CA LEU A 266 -2.79 -14.97 -6.34
C LEU A 266 -1.37 -15.47 -6.59
N LEU A 267 -1.04 -16.72 -6.25
CA LEU A 267 0.29 -17.28 -6.43
C LEU A 267 0.69 -17.34 -7.91
N SER A 268 -0.25 -17.64 -8.81
CA SER A 268 -0.02 -17.59 -10.26
C SER A 268 0.28 -16.16 -10.73
N ALA A 269 -0.48 -15.16 -10.29
CA ALA A 269 -0.22 -13.76 -10.65
C ALA A 269 1.10 -13.24 -10.08
N VAL A 270 1.41 -13.60 -8.84
CA VAL A 270 2.71 -13.35 -8.18
C VAL A 270 3.84 -13.96 -8.98
N LEU A 271 3.71 -15.20 -9.46
CA LEU A 271 4.75 -15.85 -10.27
C LEU A 271 5.05 -15.07 -11.55
N VAL A 272 4.00 -14.64 -12.27
CA VAL A 272 4.16 -13.82 -13.48
C VAL A 272 4.80 -12.47 -13.15
N PHE A 273 4.37 -11.83 -12.06
CA PHE A 273 4.95 -10.57 -11.61
C PHE A 273 6.42 -10.70 -11.22
N VAL A 274 6.78 -11.69 -10.41
CA VAL A 274 8.17 -11.95 -10.02
C VAL A 274 9.03 -12.24 -11.25
N LEU A 275 8.51 -13.00 -12.23
CA LEU A 275 9.23 -13.23 -13.49
C LEU A 275 9.49 -11.91 -14.23
N ALA A 276 8.50 -11.01 -14.32
CA ALA A 276 8.68 -9.69 -14.92
C ALA A 276 9.74 -8.87 -14.18
N LEU A 277 9.74 -8.88 -12.84
CA LEU A 277 10.70 -8.14 -12.01
C LEU A 277 12.13 -8.67 -12.14
N VAL A 278 12.31 -10.00 -12.15
CA VAL A 278 13.64 -10.61 -12.32
C VAL A 278 14.18 -10.28 -13.72
N LEU A 279 13.35 -10.36 -14.76
CA LEU A 279 13.74 -9.96 -16.11
C LEU A 279 14.05 -8.47 -16.23
N LEU A 280 13.29 -7.61 -15.55
CA LEU A 280 13.58 -6.18 -15.46
C LEU A 280 14.94 -5.92 -14.79
N GLY A 281 15.22 -6.60 -13.67
CA GLY A 281 16.52 -6.53 -12.99
C GLY A 281 17.66 -6.98 -13.90
N TYR A 282 17.43 -8.03 -14.69
CA TYR A 282 18.36 -8.47 -15.72
C TYR A 282 18.59 -7.36 -16.77
N THR A 283 17.52 -6.77 -17.33
CA THR A 283 17.65 -5.69 -18.30
C THR A 283 18.43 -4.49 -17.73
N ILE A 284 18.19 -4.10 -16.47
CA ILE A 284 18.96 -3.04 -15.79
C ILE A 284 20.44 -3.42 -15.67
N SER A 285 20.76 -4.66 -15.32
CA SER A 285 22.17 -5.08 -15.22
C SER A 285 22.93 -5.02 -16.53
N THR A 286 22.27 -5.22 -17.67
CA THR A 286 22.92 -5.05 -18.99
C THR A 286 23.28 -3.60 -19.31
N MET A 287 22.70 -2.63 -18.59
CA MET A 287 22.96 -1.20 -18.76
C MET A 287 23.99 -0.66 -17.78
N ALA A 288 24.28 -1.41 -16.72
CA ALA A 288 25.13 -0.97 -15.63
C ALA A 288 26.53 -1.57 -15.75
N GLY A 289 27.56 -0.72 -15.67
CA GLY A 289 28.96 -1.13 -15.60
C GLY A 289 29.42 -1.49 -14.19
N SER A 290 28.65 -1.12 -13.16
CA SER A 290 28.96 -1.44 -11.76
C SER A 290 27.72 -1.81 -10.94
N GLN A 291 27.90 -2.53 -9.83
CA GLN A 291 26.84 -2.85 -8.86
C GLN A 291 26.22 -1.59 -8.29
N MET A 292 27.03 -0.56 -8.03
CA MET A 292 26.54 0.73 -7.52
C MET A 292 25.67 1.43 -8.58
N GLN A 293 26.06 1.40 -9.85
CA GLN A 293 25.24 1.93 -10.94
C GLN A 293 23.95 1.13 -11.13
N ALA A 294 24.00 -0.20 -11.02
CA ALA A 294 22.81 -1.06 -11.10
C ALA A 294 21.81 -0.75 -9.97
N MET A 295 22.32 -0.54 -8.76
CA MET A 295 21.51 -0.12 -7.62
C MET A 295 20.86 1.24 -7.87
N GLN A 296 21.62 2.24 -8.35
CA GLN A 296 21.09 3.56 -8.66
C GLN A 296 20.01 3.52 -9.76
N LEU A 297 20.24 2.77 -10.84
CA LEU A 297 19.24 2.59 -11.91
C LEU A 297 17.97 1.88 -11.39
N THR A 298 18.14 0.90 -10.51
CA THR A 298 17.01 0.24 -9.86
C THR A 298 16.19 1.23 -9.02
N PHE A 299 16.85 2.07 -8.21
CA PHE A 299 16.17 3.12 -7.45
C PHE A 299 15.51 4.18 -8.33
N PHE A 300 16.17 4.55 -9.43
CA PHE A 300 15.62 5.46 -10.43
C PHE A 300 14.34 4.93 -11.08
N PHE A 301 14.24 3.61 -11.30
CA PHE A 301 13.00 2.98 -11.77
C PHE A 301 11.98 2.79 -10.64
N PHE A 302 12.44 2.39 -9.46
CA PHE A 302 11.60 2.05 -8.31
C PHE A 302 10.85 3.26 -7.76
N LEU A 303 11.51 4.42 -7.61
CA LEU A 303 10.90 5.58 -6.96
C LEU A 303 9.70 6.13 -7.75
N PRO A 304 9.78 6.39 -9.07
CA PRO A 304 8.61 6.77 -9.87
C PRO A 304 7.54 5.68 -9.87
N SER A 305 7.94 4.40 -9.95
CA SER A 305 7.00 3.28 -9.88
C SER A 305 6.22 3.24 -8.57
N LEU A 306 6.88 3.47 -7.43
CA LEU A 306 6.25 3.52 -6.11
C LEU A 306 5.19 4.63 -6.03
N LEU A 307 5.51 5.81 -6.55
CA LEU A 307 4.63 6.99 -6.51
C LEU A 307 3.45 6.87 -7.48
N LEU A 308 3.68 6.36 -8.69
CA LEU A 308 2.67 6.31 -9.77
C LEU A 308 1.84 5.02 -9.81
N SER A 309 2.24 3.96 -9.10
CA SER A 309 1.56 2.66 -9.15
C SER A 309 0.19 2.61 -8.49
N GLY A 310 -0.17 3.64 -7.71
CA GLY A 310 -1.36 3.60 -6.87
C GLY A 310 -1.13 2.98 -5.49
N PHE A 311 0.14 2.79 -5.09
CA PHE A 311 0.50 2.41 -3.73
C PHE A 311 0.40 3.60 -2.78
N MET A 312 1.19 4.65 -3.02
CA MET A 312 1.25 5.82 -2.12
C MET A 312 0.04 6.74 -2.25
N PHE A 313 -0.40 6.97 -3.48
CA PHE A 313 -1.52 7.86 -3.78
C PHE A 313 -2.64 7.10 -4.48
N PRO A 314 -3.91 7.52 -4.36
CA PRO A 314 -5.01 6.90 -5.07
C PRO A 314 -4.82 7.02 -6.59
N TYR A 315 -4.64 5.89 -7.30
CA TYR A 315 -4.39 5.88 -8.75
C TYR A 315 -5.44 6.67 -9.55
N ARG A 316 -6.73 6.48 -9.24
CA ARG A 316 -7.84 7.18 -9.92
C ARG A 316 -7.90 8.68 -9.61
N GLY A 317 -7.24 9.14 -8.55
CA GLY A 317 -7.14 10.56 -8.20
C GLY A 317 -6.00 11.28 -8.93
N MET A 318 -5.13 10.56 -9.63
CA MET A 318 -4.02 11.15 -10.37
C MET A 318 -4.51 11.83 -11.67
N PRO A 319 -3.85 12.91 -12.14
CA PRO A 319 -4.14 13.48 -13.45
C PRO A 319 -3.84 12.47 -14.57
N GLY A 320 -4.55 12.58 -15.70
CA GLY A 320 -4.49 11.57 -16.77
C GLY A 320 -3.09 11.26 -17.30
N TRP A 321 -2.20 12.26 -17.39
CA TRP A 321 -0.80 12.04 -17.82
C TRP A 321 -0.03 11.14 -16.84
N ALA A 322 -0.28 11.28 -15.54
CA ALA A 322 0.37 10.49 -14.51
C ALA A 322 -0.14 9.06 -14.50
N GLN A 323 -1.43 8.86 -14.78
CA GLN A 323 -2.01 7.53 -14.99
C GLN A 323 -1.34 6.83 -16.18
N VAL A 324 -1.22 7.52 -17.33
CA VAL A 324 -0.55 6.95 -18.52
C VAL A 324 0.89 6.52 -18.22
N LEU A 325 1.66 7.33 -17.49
CA LEU A 325 3.00 6.94 -17.04
C LEU A 325 2.96 5.78 -16.02
N GLY A 326 1.95 5.75 -15.17
CA GLY A 326 1.70 4.68 -14.20
C GLY A 326 1.53 3.31 -14.86
N GLU A 327 0.83 3.22 -16.00
CA GLU A 327 0.64 1.95 -16.75
C GLU A 327 1.96 1.38 -17.32
N ILE A 328 3.07 2.12 -17.32
CA ILE A 328 4.38 1.60 -17.74
C ILE A 328 4.99 0.67 -16.68
N PHE A 329 4.52 0.76 -15.44
CA PHE A 329 5.10 0.03 -14.32
C PHE A 329 4.35 -1.28 -14.03
N PRO A 330 5.04 -2.44 -14.04
CA PRO A 330 4.44 -3.72 -13.67
C PRO A 330 3.75 -3.70 -12.30
N LEU A 331 4.30 -2.92 -11.36
CA LEU A 331 3.73 -2.75 -10.02
C LEU A 331 2.28 -2.26 -10.07
N THR A 332 1.94 -1.33 -10.97
CA THR A 332 0.59 -0.76 -11.11
C THR A 332 -0.45 -1.85 -11.34
N HIS A 333 -0.18 -2.74 -12.29
CA HIS A 333 -1.06 -3.86 -12.63
C HIS A 333 -1.11 -4.88 -11.49
N PHE A 334 0.03 -5.21 -10.90
CA PHE A 334 0.11 -6.17 -9.80
C PHE A 334 -0.66 -5.70 -8.54
N LEU A 335 -0.62 -4.41 -8.22
CA LEU A 335 -1.39 -3.84 -7.11
C LEU A 335 -2.90 -3.98 -7.33
N ARG A 336 -3.38 -3.80 -8.56
CA ARG A 336 -4.79 -4.00 -8.92
C ARG A 336 -5.18 -5.47 -8.76
N VAL A 337 -4.36 -6.40 -9.24
CA VAL A 337 -4.58 -7.85 -9.09
C VAL A 337 -4.63 -8.24 -7.61
N THR A 338 -3.60 -7.87 -6.85
CA THR A 338 -3.45 -8.29 -5.45
C THR A 338 -4.61 -7.79 -4.59
N ARG A 339 -5.00 -6.52 -4.73
CA ARG A 339 -6.16 -5.96 -4.01
C ARG A 339 -7.48 -6.59 -4.46
N ALA A 340 -7.63 -6.89 -5.76
CA ALA A 340 -8.84 -7.53 -6.28
C ALA A 340 -9.00 -8.96 -5.73
N VAL A 341 -7.93 -9.76 -5.71
CA VAL A 341 -7.97 -11.14 -5.22
C VAL A 341 -8.09 -11.17 -3.69
N MET A 342 -7.22 -10.47 -2.96
CA MET A 342 -7.17 -10.55 -1.50
C MET A 342 -8.42 -9.95 -0.84
N LEU A 343 -8.84 -8.74 -1.26
CA LEU A 343 -9.89 -7.99 -0.58
C LEU A 343 -11.28 -8.17 -1.21
N LYS A 344 -11.34 -8.33 -2.54
CA LYS A 344 -12.62 -8.41 -3.26
C LYS A 344 -13.06 -9.82 -3.62
N GLY A 345 -12.19 -10.82 -3.47
CA GLY A 345 -12.48 -12.18 -3.89
C GLY A 345 -12.63 -12.34 -5.40
N ALA A 346 -11.94 -11.50 -6.18
CA ALA A 346 -12.03 -11.49 -7.64
C ALA A 346 -11.58 -12.82 -8.25
N ASP A 347 -12.27 -13.24 -9.30
CA ASP A 347 -11.92 -14.39 -10.13
C ASP A 347 -10.95 -14.01 -11.25
N PHE A 348 -10.55 -15.00 -12.07
CA PHE A 348 -9.64 -14.75 -13.18
C PHE A 348 -10.21 -13.77 -14.22
N HIS A 349 -11.52 -13.80 -14.48
CA HIS A 349 -12.14 -12.92 -15.46
C HIS A 349 -11.99 -11.45 -15.08
N ALA A 350 -12.17 -11.14 -13.79
CA ALA A 350 -12.02 -9.78 -13.27
C ALA A 350 -10.57 -9.24 -13.29
N ILE A 351 -9.55 -10.12 -13.27
CA ILE A 351 -8.14 -9.71 -13.25
C ILE A 351 -7.37 -9.99 -14.55
N GLY A 352 -8.01 -10.65 -15.53
CA GLY A 352 -7.34 -11.17 -16.72
C GLY A 352 -6.62 -10.11 -17.55
N ALA A 353 -7.18 -8.90 -17.64
CA ALA A 353 -6.53 -7.77 -18.33
C ALA A 353 -5.21 -7.36 -17.65
N GLU A 354 -5.20 -7.24 -16.33
CA GLU A 354 -4.02 -6.86 -15.55
C GLU A 354 -2.94 -7.96 -15.61
N VAL A 355 -3.35 -9.23 -15.56
CA VAL A 355 -2.44 -10.36 -15.77
C VAL A 355 -1.88 -10.36 -17.20
N GLY A 356 -2.69 -10.01 -18.20
CA GLY A 356 -2.25 -9.86 -19.58
C GLY A 356 -1.15 -8.82 -19.75
N TRP A 357 -1.26 -7.66 -19.09
CA TRP A 357 -0.20 -6.65 -19.05
C TRP A 357 1.07 -7.18 -18.40
N LEU A 358 0.96 -7.90 -17.28
CA LEU A 358 2.13 -8.52 -16.63
C LEU A 358 2.84 -9.53 -17.55
N VAL A 359 2.09 -10.35 -18.29
CA VAL A 359 2.65 -11.28 -19.29
C VAL A 359 3.32 -10.51 -20.43
N LEU A 360 2.73 -9.39 -20.88
CA LEU A 360 3.36 -8.53 -21.88
C LEU A 360 4.70 -7.98 -21.38
N PHE A 361 4.78 -7.52 -20.12
CA PHE A 361 6.05 -7.07 -19.53
C PHE A 361 7.09 -8.18 -19.48
N VAL A 362 6.71 -9.41 -19.13
CA VAL A 362 7.60 -10.58 -19.22
C VAL A 362 8.16 -10.72 -20.63
N GLY A 363 7.32 -10.67 -21.66
CA GLY A 363 7.75 -10.76 -23.06
C GLY A 363 8.70 -9.64 -23.48
N VAL A 364 8.38 -8.40 -23.13
CA VAL A 364 9.20 -7.21 -23.44
C VAL A 364 10.56 -7.26 -22.73
N PHE A 365 10.58 -7.56 -21.43
CA PHE A 365 11.84 -7.65 -20.68
C PHE A 365 12.69 -8.85 -21.08
N ALA A 366 12.08 -10.01 -21.34
CA ALA A 366 12.80 -11.17 -21.90
C ALA A 366 13.41 -10.85 -23.26
N GLY A 367 12.63 -10.23 -24.17
CA GLY A 367 13.10 -9.84 -25.49
C GLY A 367 14.26 -8.86 -25.43
N THR A 368 14.15 -7.79 -24.63
CA THR A 368 15.23 -6.82 -24.45
C THR A 368 16.48 -7.42 -23.82
N ALA A 369 16.34 -8.29 -22.82
CA ALA A 369 17.45 -8.98 -22.19
C ALA A 369 18.17 -9.93 -23.15
N LEU A 370 17.44 -10.68 -23.97
CA LEU A 370 18.01 -11.58 -24.98
C LEU A 370 18.73 -10.81 -26.09
N LEU A 371 18.16 -9.70 -26.57
CA LEU A 371 18.78 -8.86 -27.60
C LEU A 371 20.06 -8.18 -27.10
N ARG A 372 20.11 -7.81 -25.82
CA ARG A 372 21.29 -7.21 -25.20
C ARG A 372 22.34 -8.23 -24.73
N PHE A 373 22.02 -9.52 -24.76
CA PHE A 373 22.99 -10.56 -24.45
C PHE A 373 24.01 -10.66 -25.58
N ARG A 374 25.12 -9.92 -25.45
CA ARG A 374 26.24 -9.98 -26.40
C ARG A 374 26.94 -11.34 -26.28
N ARG A 375 27.21 -11.97 -27.42
CA ARG A 375 27.97 -13.24 -27.50
C ARG A 375 29.50 -13.02 -27.52
N THR A 376 29.95 -11.78 -27.60
CA THR A 376 31.37 -11.38 -27.69
C THR A 376 31.60 -10.12 -26.85
N LEU A 377 32.83 -9.94 -26.34
CA LEU A 377 33.24 -8.87 -25.43
C LEU A 377 33.38 -7.47 -26.07
N ASP A 378 33.15 -7.35 -27.38
CA ASP A 378 33.24 -6.09 -28.14
C ASP A 378 31.91 -5.29 -28.15
#